data_AF-A0A968I3N5-F1
#
_entry.id   AF-A0A968I3N5-F1
#
_cell.length_a   1.000
_cell.length_b   1.000
_cell.length_c   1.000
_cell.angle_alpha   90.00
_cell.angle_beta   90.00
_cell.angle_gamma   90.00
#
_symmetry.space_group_name_H-M   'P 1'
#
loop_
_entity.id
_entity.type
_entity.pdbx_description
1 polymer ?
#
loop_
_entity_poly.entity_id
_entity_poly.type
_entity_poly.pdbx_seq_one_letter_code
_entity_poly.pdbx_strand_id
1 'polypeptide(L)'
;MLTLEEILITAHHKIPERGRDLFLSGGVLSGTRDATGFTARVQGSSSHPYRVQVNLGREAWTCTCPYEHGAVCKHVYAAVLAALEAPEVFTEAVARDDTAFKAAIEAIIRLEADDVYALLEALDELQPEIVAEFAANVERRDRDW
;
A
#
# COMPACT_ATOMS: atom_id res chain seq x y z
N MET A 1 15.82 -1.51 15.43
CA MET A 1 14.82 -2.44 14.90
C MET A 1 13.49 -1.78 15.18
N LEU A 2 12.95 -1.14 14.15
CA LEU A 2 11.66 -0.49 14.17
C LEU A 2 10.54 -1.47 14.60
N THR A 3 9.64 -1.00 15.46
CA THR A 3 8.43 -1.68 15.93
C THR A 3 7.18 -0.99 15.39
N LEU A 4 6.03 -1.67 15.47
CA LEU A 4 4.74 -1.11 15.06
C LEU A 4 4.34 0.07 15.95
N GLU A 5 4.60 -0.03 17.26
CA GLU A 5 4.35 1.01 18.24
C GLU A 5 5.19 2.26 17.96
N GLU A 6 6.46 2.11 17.58
CA GLU A 6 7.31 3.23 17.18
C GLU A 6 6.74 3.95 15.95
N ILE A 7 6.18 3.23 14.97
CA ILE A 7 5.51 3.86 13.82
C ILE A 7 4.32 4.72 14.30
N LEU A 8 3.50 4.23 15.23
CA LEU A 8 2.36 4.98 15.77
C LEU A 8 2.79 6.28 16.47
N ILE A 9 3.93 6.28 17.16
CA ILE A 9 4.44 7.45 17.89
C ILE A 9 4.93 8.55 16.94
N THR A 10 5.32 8.22 15.70
CA THR A 10 5.69 9.24 14.69
C THR A 10 4.48 10.03 14.15
N ALA A 11 3.26 9.60 14.44
CA ALA A 11 2.07 10.32 14.03
C ALA A 11 1.86 11.58 14.88
N HIS A 12 1.63 12.71 14.21
CA HIS A 12 1.41 14.00 14.86
C HIS A 12 0.00 14.55 14.61
N HIS A 13 -0.36 15.61 15.35
CA HIS A 13 -1.62 16.33 15.20
C HIS A 13 -2.85 15.42 15.35
N LYS A 14 -3.81 15.53 14.42
CA LYS A 14 -5.05 14.75 14.41
C LYS A 14 -4.91 13.38 13.73
N ILE A 15 -3.70 12.97 13.34
CA ILE A 15 -3.51 11.67 12.68
C ILE A 15 -3.89 10.50 13.59
N PRO A 16 -3.50 10.45 14.88
CA PRO A 16 -3.90 9.36 15.77
C PRO A 16 -5.42 9.23 15.91
N GLU A 17 -6.12 10.34 16.14
CA GLU A 17 -7.59 10.39 16.23
C GLU A 17 -8.24 9.86 14.95
N ARG A 18 -7.87 10.42 13.78
CA ARG A 18 -8.44 10.02 12.48
C ARG A 18 -8.09 8.59 12.09
N GLY A 19 -6.90 8.12 12.44
CA GLY A 19 -6.47 6.75 12.17
C GLY A 19 -7.23 5.75 13.04
N ARG A 20 -7.46 6.09 14.31
CA ARG A 20 -8.28 5.29 15.22
C ARG A 20 -9.73 5.23 14.75
N ASP A 21 -10.33 6.36 14.37
CA ASP A 21 -11.70 6.39 13.84
C ASP A 21 -11.84 5.52 12.58
N LEU A 22 -10.84 5.58 11.70
CA LEU A 22 -10.81 4.76 10.49
C LEU A 22 -10.70 3.27 10.80
N PHE A 23 -9.87 2.89 11.78
CA PHE A 23 -9.78 1.50 12.23
C PHE A 23 -11.10 1.02 12.85
N LEU A 24 -11.65 1.78 13.80
CA LEU A 24 -12.88 1.42 14.52
C LEU A 24 -14.11 1.35 13.61
N SER A 25 -14.12 2.09 12.51
CA SER A 25 -15.18 2.04 11.49
C SER A 25 -15.01 0.90 10.47
N GLY A 26 -14.03 0.01 10.66
CA GLY A 26 -13.77 -1.11 9.75
C GLY A 26 -13.06 -0.69 8.45
N GLY A 27 -12.37 0.45 8.45
CA GLY A 27 -11.69 0.97 7.27
C GLY A 27 -10.46 0.18 6.83
N VAL A 28 -9.96 -0.76 7.62
CA VAL A 28 -8.90 -1.70 7.20
C VAL A 28 -9.57 -2.96 6.66
N LEU A 29 -9.61 -3.09 5.33
CA LEU A 29 -10.47 -4.05 4.64
C LEU A 29 -9.88 -5.46 4.61
N SER A 30 -8.57 -5.55 4.41
CA SER A 30 -7.85 -6.81 4.28
C SER A 30 -6.35 -6.57 4.31
N GLY A 31 -5.57 -7.55 4.72
CA GLY A 31 -4.12 -7.50 4.57
C GLY A 31 -3.44 -8.87 4.43
N THR A 32 -2.15 -8.83 4.14
CA THR A 32 -1.24 -9.97 4.22
C THR A 32 -0.09 -9.62 5.14
N ARG A 33 0.37 -10.54 5.98
CA ARG A 33 1.49 -10.32 6.90
C ARG A 33 2.50 -11.46 6.86
N ASP A 34 3.76 -11.12 7.07
CA ASP A 34 4.84 -12.07 7.29
C ASP A 34 5.67 -11.67 8.53
N ALA A 35 6.79 -12.35 8.75
CA ALA A 35 7.68 -12.06 9.88
C ALA A 35 8.35 -10.68 9.83
N THR A 36 8.38 -10.04 8.66
CA THR A 36 9.10 -8.79 8.40
C THR A 36 8.19 -7.58 8.19
N GLY A 37 6.88 -7.78 8.11
CA GLY A 37 5.93 -6.68 7.95
C GLY A 37 4.58 -7.12 7.39
N PHE A 38 3.86 -6.16 6.78
CA PHE A 38 2.54 -6.42 6.21
C PHE A 38 2.20 -5.49 5.04
N THR A 39 1.19 -5.88 4.28
CA THR A 39 0.44 -5.00 3.38
C THR A 39 -1.03 -4.95 3.79
N ALA A 40 -1.69 -3.81 3.58
CA ALA A 40 -3.11 -3.64 3.87
C ALA A 40 -3.81 -2.84 2.78
N ARG A 41 -5.07 -3.18 2.51
CA ARG A 41 -6.02 -2.36 1.76
C ARG A 41 -6.85 -1.56 2.76
N VAL A 42 -6.82 -0.24 2.65
CA VAL A 42 -7.44 0.66 3.62
C VAL A 42 -8.39 1.59 2.88
N GLN A 43 -9.65 1.60 3.29
CA GLN A 43 -10.67 2.51 2.78
C GLN A 43 -10.22 3.97 2.96
N GLY A 44 -10.53 4.79 1.97
CA GLY A 44 -10.28 6.21 2.01
C GLY A 44 -11.32 6.98 1.21
N SER A 45 -10.97 8.22 0.85
CA SER A 45 -11.81 9.09 0.04
C SER A 45 -11.81 8.74 -1.45
N SER A 46 -10.96 7.82 -1.89
CA SER A 46 -10.90 7.37 -3.28
C SER A 46 -11.94 6.29 -3.56
N SER A 47 -12.30 6.14 -4.85
CA SER A 47 -13.09 5.02 -5.35
C SER A 47 -12.41 3.66 -5.13
N HIS A 48 -11.08 3.64 -5.03
CA HIS A 48 -10.30 2.44 -4.74
C HIS A 48 -9.62 2.56 -3.35
N PRO A 49 -9.55 1.47 -2.57
CA PRO A 49 -8.80 1.44 -1.32
C PRO A 49 -7.32 1.83 -1.51
N TYR A 50 -6.76 2.55 -0.54
CA TYR A 50 -5.33 2.82 -0.50
C TYR A 50 -4.56 1.57 -0.08
N ARG A 51 -3.35 1.42 -0.61
CA ARG A 51 -2.44 0.34 -0.23
C ARG A 51 -1.43 0.88 0.78
N VAL A 52 -1.36 0.25 1.94
CA VAL A 52 -0.33 0.46 2.94
C VAL A 52 0.66 -0.69 2.88
N GLN A 53 1.95 -0.38 2.99
CA GLN A 53 3.00 -1.37 3.16
C GLN A 53 3.87 -0.97 4.35
N VAL A 54 4.15 -1.90 5.24
CA VAL A 54 5.09 -1.74 6.36
C VAL A 54 6.14 -2.83 6.25
N ASN A 55 7.41 -2.45 6.33
CA ASN A 55 8.55 -3.34 6.35
C ASN A 55 9.44 -2.99 7.54
N LEU A 56 9.39 -3.79 8.59
CA LEU A 56 10.14 -3.60 9.82
C LEU A 56 11.63 -3.88 9.62
N GLY A 57 11.99 -4.84 8.76
CA GLY A 57 13.39 -5.17 8.45
C GLY A 57 14.14 -4.08 7.69
N ARG A 58 13.41 -3.27 6.91
CA ARG A 58 13.93 -2.09 6.19
C ARG A 58 13.62 -0.77 6.89
N GLU A 59 12.99 -0.82 8.05
CA GLU A 59 12.52 0.35 8.81
C GLU A 59 11.76 1.35 7.93
N ALA A 60 10.88 0.84 7.05
CA ALA A 60 10.21 1.62 6.02
C ALA A 60 8.71 1.33 5.94
N TRP A 61 7.92 2.34 5.61
CA TRP A 61 6.49 2.21 5.33
C TRP A 61 6.06 3.16 4.23
N THR A 62 5.00 2.80 3.52
CA THR A 62 4.43 3.61 2.44
C THR A 62 2.91 3.53 2.45
N CYS A 63 2.28 4.54 1.88
CA CYS A 63 0.86 4.51 1.55
C CYS A 63 0.64 5.12 0.17
N THR A 64 -0.30 4.58 -0.61
CA THR A 64 -0.67 5.16 -1.91
C THR A 64 -1.58 6.40 -1.79
N CYS A 65 -1.91 6.85 -0.58
CA CYS A 65 -2.70 8.06 -0.41
C CYS A 65 -1.88 9.33 -0.70
N PRO A 66 -2.52 10.40 -1.21
CA PRO A 66 -1.86 11.68 -1.54
C PRO A 66 -1.44 12.50 -0.31
N TYR A 67 -1.48 11.94 0.91
CA TYR A 67 -1.12 12.70 2.09
C TYR A 67 0.39 12.86 2.19
N GLU A 68 0.88 14.09 2.05
CA GLU A 68 2.32 14.41 2.16
C GLU A 68 2.69 15.18 3.44
N HIS A 69 1.73 15.52 4.30
CA HIS A 69 1.95 16.39 5.46
C HIS A 69 2.45 15.67 6.72
N GLY A 70 3.43 14.78 6.59
CA GLY A 70 4.09 14.13 7.72
C GLY A 70 4.48 12.68 7.48
N ALA A 71 5.17 12.09 8.46
CA ALA A 71 5.74 10.74 8.34
C ALA A 71 4.68 9.63 8.22
N VAL A 72 3.53 9.79 8.89
CA VAL A 72 2.45 8.80 8.92
C VAL A 72 1.14 9.47 8.58
N CYS A 73 0.43 8.91 7.59
CA CYS A 73 -0.94 9.28 7.30
C CYS A 73 -1.91 8.45 8.16
N LYS A 74 -3.18 8.86 8.23
CA LYS A 74 -4.22 8.13 8.98
C LYS A 74 -4.41 6.67 8.50
N HIS A 75 -4.12 6.36 7.23
CA HIS A 75 -4.25 5.00 6.69
C HIS A 75 -3.14 4.09 7.21
N VAL A 76 -1.89 4.59 7.24
CA VAL A 76 -0.77 3.87 7.86
C VAL A 76 -1.06 3.65 9.34
N TYR A 77 -1.49 4.69 10.05
CA TYR A 77 -1.87 4.58 11.46
C TYR A 77 -2.95 3.52 11.68
N ALA A 78 -4.05 3.56 10.92
CA ALA A 78 -5.13 2.59 11.01
C ALA A 78 -4.66 1.15 10.71
N ALA A 79 -3.82 0.97 9.69
CA ALA A 79 -3.32 -0.36 9.32
C ALA A 79 -2.35 -0.93 10.36
N VAL A 80 -1.48 -0.10 10.94
CA VAL A 80 -0.59 -0.49 12.05
C VAL A 80 -1.41 -0.85 13.29
N LEU A 81 -2.43 -0.05 13.60
CA LEU A 81 -3.34 -0.34 14.71
C LEU A 81 -4.09 -1.66 14.50
N ALA A 82 -4.59 -1.92 13.28
CA ALA A 82 -5.21 -3.18 12.94
C ALA A 82 -4.24 -4.36 13.06
N ALA A 83 -2.97 -4.20 12.67
CA ALA A 83 -1.99 -5.27 12.80
C ALA A 83 -1.71 -5.66 14.27
N LEU A 84 -1.86 -4.70 15.20
CA LEU A 84 -1.70 -4.89 16.64
C LEU A 84 -2.97 -5.42 17.31
N GLU A 85 -4.13 -4.84 16.98
CA GLU A 85 -5.38 -5.06 17.73
C GLU A 85 -6.37 -6.02 17.04
N ALA A 86 -6.28 -6.19 15.71
CA ALA A 86 -7.14 -7.07 14.91
C ALA A 86 -6.32 -7.90 13.90
N PRO A 87 -5.36 -8.71 14.38
CA PRO A 87 -4.45 -9.47 13.52
C PRO A 87 -5.16 -10.41 12.53
N GLU A 88 -6.40 -10.81 12.81
CA GLU A 88 -7.24 -11.64 11.96
C GLU A 88 -7.66 -10.99 10.63
N VAL A 89 -7.56 -9.66 10.50
CA VAL A 89 -7.74 -8.95 9.22
C VAL A 89 -6.63 -9.32 8.22
N PHE A 90 -5.52 -9.85 8.73
CA PHE A 90 -4.34 -10.18 7.95
C PHE A 90 -4.21 -11.69 7.78
N THR A 91 -4.13 -12.12 6.53
CA THR A 91 -3.77 -13.50 6.17
C THR A 91 -2.25 -13.66 6.16
N GLU A 92 -1.75 -14.88 6.33
CA GLU A 92 -0.32 -15.14 6.16
C GLU A 92 0.09 -14.90 4.71
N ALA A 93 1.18 -14.16 4.52
CA ALA A 93 1.77 -14.00 3.21
C ALA A 93 2.34 -15.35 2.77
N VAL A 94 1.83 -15.87 1.66
CA VAL A 94 2.40 -17.06 1.04
C VAL A 94 3.72 -16.66 0.39
N ALA A 95 4.81 -17.33 0.77
CA ALA A 95 6.08 -17.19 0.08
C ALA A 95 5.88 -17.51 -1.40
N ARG A 96 5.94 -16.49 -2.26
CA ARG A 96 5.86 -16.66 -3.71
C ARG A 96 7.27 -16.90 -4.23
N ASP A 97 7.44 -17.92 -5.07
CA ASP A 97 8.59 -17.98 -5.96
C ASP A 97 8.51 -16.75 -6.89
N ASP A 98 9.38 -15.78 -6.62
CA ASP A 98 9.43 -14.51 -7.33
C ASP A 98 10.41 -14.54 -8.51
N THR A 99 10.99 -15.70 -8.84
CA THR A 99 11.98 -15.84 -9.92
C THR A 99 11.41 -15.38 -11.25
N ALA A 100 10.20 -15.83 -11.61
CA ALA A 100 9.51 -15.43 -12.83
C ALA A 100 9.18 -13.92 -12.83
N PHE A 101 8.78 -13.39 -11.67
CA PHE A 101 8.48 -11.97 -11.53
C PHE A 101 9.72 -11.10 -11.70
N LYS A 102 10.85 -11.46 -11.08
CA LYS A 102 12.14 -10.78 -11.25
C LYS A 102 12.60 -10.80 -12.71
N ALA A 103 12.51 -11.96 -13.37
CA ALA A 103 12.84 -12.08 -14.79
C ALA A 103 11.94 -11.18 -15.66
N ALA A 104 10.64 -11.07 -15.34
CA ALA A 104 9.73 -10.16 -16.03
C ALA A 104 10.14 -8.69 -15.84
N ILE A 105 10.52 -8.27 -14.62
CA ILE A 105 11.01 -6.90 -14.37
C ILE A 105 12.27 -6.61 -15.19
N GLU A 106 13.23 -7.53 -15.24
CA GLU A 106 14.44 -7.37 -16.05
C GLU A 106 14.14 -7.26 -17.55
N ALA A 107 13.12 -7.97 -18.03
CA ALA A 107 12.66 -7.86 -19.41
C ALA A 107 12.00 -6.49 -19.67
N ILE A 108 11.15 -6.03 -18.76
CA ILE A 108 10.45 -4.73 -18.86
C ILE A 108 11.44 -3.57 -18.94
N ILE A 109 12.54 -3.61 -18.19
CA ILE A 109 13.59 -2.57 -18.21
C ILE A 109 14.22 -2.38 -19.59
N ARG A 110 14.19 -3.41 -20.45
CA ARG A 110 14.80 -3.41 -21.78
C ARG A 110 13.81 -3.05 -22.89
N LEU A 111 12.56 -2.73 -22.57
CA LEU A 111 11.54 -2.38 -23.55
C LEU A 111 11.78 -0.97 -24.09
N GLU A 112 11.54 -0.81 -25.40
CA GLU A 112 11.45 0.50 -26.04
C GLU A 112 10.06 1.12 -25.78
N ALA A 113 9.92 2.43 -26.05
CA ALA A 113 8.69 3.16 -25.72
C ALA A 113 7.41 2.53 -26.31
N ASP A 114 7.45 2.10 -27.58
CA ASP A 114 6.29 1.48 -28.25
C ASP A 114 5.91 0.13 -27.61
N ASP A 115 6.90 -0.66 -27.17
CA ASP A 115 6.67 -1.93 -26.48
C ASP A 115 6.09 -1.72 -25.07
N VAL A 116 6.47 -0.62 -24.40
CA VAL A 116 5.86 -0.24 -23.13
C VAL A 116 4.38 0.11 -23.31
N TYR A 117 4.02 0.85 -24.36
CA TYR A 117 2.60 1.12 -24.66
C TYR A 117 1.83 -0.17 -24.95
N ALA A 118 2.36 -1.06 -25.78
CA ALA A 118 1.74 -2.35 -26.07
C ALA A 118 1.57 -3.21 -24.80
N LEU A 119 2.54 -3.19 -23.88
CA LEU A 119 2.42 -3.85 -22.58
C LEU A 119 1.29 -3.23 -21.74
N LEU A 120 1.18 -1.91 -21.68
CA LEU A 120 0.13 -1.23 -20.93
C LEU A 120 -1.27 -1.55 -21.49
N GLU A 121 -1.42 -1.58 -22.81
CA GLU A 121 -2.67 -1.99 -23.47
C GLU A 121 -3.03 -3.45 -23.12
N ALA A 122 -2.06 -4.37 -23.21
CA ALA A 122 -2.29 -5.76 -22.84
C ALA A 122 -2.66 -5.92 -21.35
N LEU A 123 -2.06 -5.13 -20.45
CA LEU A 123 -2.41 -5.14 -19.04
C LEU A 123 -3.80 -4.57 -18.78
N ASP A 124 -4.22 -3.53 -19.51
CA ASP A 124 -5.57 -2.98 -19.41
C ASP A 124 -6.62 -4.01 -19.86
N GLU A 125 -6.35 -4.74 -20.93
CA GLU A 125 -7.22 -5.82 -21.39
C GLU A 125 -7.29 -7.00 -20.41
N LEU A 126 -6.14 -7.44 -19.88
CA LEU A 126 -6.06 -8.63 -19.03
C LEU A 126 -6.46 -8.36 -17.57
N GLN A 127 -6.22 -7.16 -17.06
CA GLN A 127 -6.37 -6.78 -15.66
C GLN A 127 -6.92 -5.33 -15.51
N PRO A 128 -8.08 -5.01 -16.10
CA PRO A 128 -8.58 -3.63 -16.19
C PRO A 128 -8.78 -2.97 -14.82
N GLU A 129 -9.24 -3.72 -13.81
CA GLU A 129 -9.45 -3.17 -12.47
C GLU A 129 -8.15 -2.77 -11.79
N ILE A 130 -7.07 -3.54 -11.99
CA ILE A 130 -5.74 -3.23 -11.43
C ILE A 130 -5.16 -2.00 -12.10
N VAL A 131 -5.27 -1.92 -13.43
CA VAL A 131 -4.79 -0.76 -14.20
C VAL A 131 -5.56 0.49 -13.83
N ALA A 132 -6.89 0.41 -13.71
CA ALA A 132 -7.72 1.52 -13.25
C ALA A 132 -7.35 2.00 -11.83
N GLU A 133 -7.15 1.09 -10.88
CA GLU A 133 -6.69 1.43 -9.53
C GLU A 133 -5.31 2.13 -9.58
N PHE A 134 -4.37 1.60 -10.36
CA PHE A 134 -3.02 2.14 -10.51
C PHE A 134 -3.04 3.54 -11.13
N ALA A 135 -3.70 3.71 -12.27
CA ALA A 135 -3.83 5.00 -12.97
C ALA A 135 -4.45 6.06 -12.07
N ALA A 136 -5.54 5.71 -11.37
CA ALA A 136 -6.19 6.60 -10.42
C ALA A 136 -5.24 7.03 -9.28
N ASN A 137 -4.37 6.12 -8.82
CA ASN A 137 -3.36 6.44 -7.79
C ASN A 137 -2.25 7.34 -8.34
N VAL A 138 -1.79 7.13 -9.57
CA VAL A 138 -0.77 7.98 -10.23
C VAL A 138 -1.29 9.40 -10.42
N GLU A 139 -2.46 9.58 -11.05
CA GLU A 139 -3.04 10.90 -11.29
C GLU A 139 -3.21 11.73 -10.02
N ARG A 140 -3.44 11.08 -8.87
CA ARG A 140 -3.59 11.78 -7.59
C ARG A 140 -2.27 12.30 -7.05
N ARG A 141 -1.19 11.55 -7.20
CA ARG A 141 0.16 12.02 -6.84
C ARG A 141 0.54 13.24 -7.67
N ASP A 142 0.12 13.25 -8.94
CA ASP A 142 0.48 14.30 -9.87
C ASP A 142 -0.34 15.60 -9.72
N ARG A 143 -1.34 15.65 -8.82
CA ARG A 143 -2.19 16.83 -8.60
C ARG A 143 -1.83 17.64 -7.35
N ASP A 144 -0.82 17.23 -6.59
CA ASP A 144 -0.40 17.88 -5.34
C ASP A 144 0.81 18.86 -5.50
N TRP A 145 1.03 19.40 -6.71
CA TRP A 145 2.06 20.42 -7.02
C TRP A 145 1.48 21.83 -7.13
#